data_AF-A0A6G3WJK4-F1
#
_entry.id   AF-A0A6G3WJK4-F1
#
_cell.length_a   1.000
_cell.length_b   1.000
_cell.length_c   1.000
_cell.angle_alpha   90.00
_cell.angle_beta   90.00
_cell.angle_gamma   90.00
#
_symmetry.space_group_name_H-M   'P 1'
#
loop_
_entity.id
_entity.type
_entity.pdbx_description
1 polymer ?
#
loop_
_entity_poly.entity_id
_entity_poly.type
_entity_poly.pdbx_seq_one_letter_code
_entity_poly.pdbx_strand_id
1 'polypeptide(L)'
;IVEVEGQRKPMASCTITCTDGMVVKSQITSPVAEKAQKGVMELLLINHPLDCPVCDKGGECPLQNQAMSHGGADSRFEGKKRTFEKPVPISTQVLLDRERCVLCARCTRFSNQVAGDPMIELIERGALQQVGTGEG
;
A
#
# COMPACT_ATOMS: atom_id res chain seq x y z
N ILE A 1 -10.43 -2.59 -4.81
CA ILE A 1 -10.67 -3.01 -6.22
C ILE A 1 -11.96 -3.80 -6.24
N VAL A 2 -12.86 -3.48 -7.16
CA VAL A 2 -14.18 -4.12 -7.31
C VAL A 2 -14.47 -4.40 -8.78
N GLU A 3 -15.33 -5.38 -9.05
CA GLU A 3 -15.88 -5.57 -10.39
C GLU A 3 -17.13 -4.69 -10.54
N VAL A 4 -17.27 -4.05 -11.70
CA VAL A 4 -18.44 -3.25 -12.05
C VAL A 4 -18.98 -3.81 -13.35
N GLU A 5 -20.26 -4.16 -13.40
CA GLU A 5 -20.85 -4.73 -14.61
C GLU A 5 -20.71 -3.79 -15.81
N GLY A 6 -20.39 -4.37 -16.99
CA GLY A 6 -20.13 -3.62 -18.21
C GLY A 6 -18.71 -3.02 -18.32
N GLN A 7 -17.91 -3.00 -17.24
CA GLN A 7 -16.52 -2.58 -17.31
C GLN A 7 -15.60 -3.73 -17.74
N ARG A 8 -14.64 -3.44 -18.62
CA ARG A 8 -13.70 -4.45 -19.15
C ARG A 8 -12.67 -4.93 -18.13
N LYS A 9 -12.44 -4.16 -17.07
CA LYS A 9 -11.44 -4.45 -16.03
C LYS A 9 -11.96 -4.04 -14.65
N PRO A 10 -11.43 -4.64 -13.57
CA PRO A 10 -11.76 -4.21 -12.21
C PRO A 10 -11.38 -2.75 -11.96
N MET A 11 -12.20 -2.07 -11.17
CA MET A 11 -12.10 -0.64 -10.91
C MET A 11 -11.57 -0.37 -9.50
N ALA A 12 -10.84 0.74 -9.36
CA ALA A 12 -10.48 1.28 -8.05
C ALA A 12 -11.70 1.97 -7.44
N SER A 13 -12.32 1.31 -6.45
CA SER A 13 -13.55 1.78 -5.81
C SER A 13 -13.41 3.15 -5.14
N CYS A 14 -12.21 3.52 -4.69
CA CYS A 14 -11.95 4.79 -4.02
C CYS A 14 -11.89 6.01 -4.96
N THR A 15 -11.86 5.81 -6.28
CA THR A 15 -11.73 6.91 -7.26
C THR A 15 -12.82 6.94 -8.32
N ILE A 16 -13.59 5.86 -8.48
CA ILE A 16 -14.70 5.81 -9.44
C ILE A 16 -15.95 6.48 -8.86
N THR A 17 -16.54 7.40 -9.60
CA THR A 17 -17.82 8.04 -9.24
C THR A 17 -18.97 7.05 -9.46
N CYS A 18 -19.87 6.95 -8.48
CA CYS A 18 -21.09 6.15 -8.62
C CYS A 18 -22.02 6.74 -9.68
N THR A 19 -22.65 5.87 -10.47
CA THR A 19 -23.64 6.25 -11.48
C THR A 19 -24.95 5.49 -11.26
N ASP A 20 -26.04 6.03 -11.79
CA ASP A 20 -27.34 5.36 -11.72
C ASP A 20 -27.30 3.98 -12.38
N GLY A 21 -27.89 2.99 -11.72
CA GLY A 21 -27.90 1.60 -12.18
C GLY A 21 -26.55 0.88 -12.08
N MET A 22 -25.52 1.48 -11.46
CA MET A 22 -24.21 0.83 -11.31
C MET A 22 -24.30 -0.41 -10.41
N VAL A 23 -23.97 -1.58 -10.97
CA VAL A 23 -23.89 -2.85 -10.23
C VAL A 23 -22.45 -3.13 -9.85
N VAL A 24 -22.16 -3.10 -8.55
CA VAL A 24 -20.82 -3.32 -7.98
C VAL A 24 -20.76 -4.70 -7.32
N LYS A 25 -19.78 -5.52 -7.71
CA LYS A 25 -19.49 -6.81 -7.10
C LYS A 25 -18.15 -6.74 -6.38
N SER A 26 -18.17 -6.99 -5.06
CA SER A 26 -16.98 -7.01 -4.22
C SER A 26 -16.26 -8.35 -4.34
N GLN A 27 -15.13 -8.49 -3.64
CA GLN A 27 -14.41 -9.77 -3.56
C GLN A 27 -15.23 -10.92 -2.97
N ILE A 28 -16.32 -10.62 -2.26
CA ILE A 28 -17.23 -11.64 -1.72
C ILE A 28 -18.09 -12.25 -2.83
N THR A 29 -18.46 -11.46 -3.84
CA THR A 29 -19.42 -11.85 -4.87
C THR A 29 -18.82 -11.93 -6.29
N SER A 30 -17.53 -11.61 -6.44
CA SER A 30 -16.81 -11.64 -7.71
C SER A 30 -15.44 -12.31 -7.57
N PRO A 31 -15.22 -13.46 -8.25
CA PRO A 31 -13.89 -14.09 -8.34
C PRO A 31 -12.84 -13.19 -9.03
N VAL A 32 -13.27 -12.29 -9.92
CA VAL A 32 -12.39 -11.35 -10.61
C VAL A 32 -11.87 -10.30 -9.62
N ALA A 33 -12.75 -9.73 -8.79
CA ALA A 33 -12.38 -8.78 -7.75
C ALA A 33 -11.50 -9.44 -6.68
N GLU A 34 -11.85 -10.66 -6.26
CA GLU A 34 -11.06 -11.45 -5.31
C GLU A 34 -9.64 -11.70 -5.81
N LYS A 35 -9.50 -12.20 -7.05
CA LYS A 35 -8.19 -12.43 -7.68
C LYS A 35 -7.37 -11.15 -7.77
N ALA A 36 -7.99 -10.02 -8.11
CA ALA A 36 -7.31 -8.74 -8.20
C ALA A 36 -6.80 -8.26 -6.83
N GLN A 37 -7.60 -8.40 -5.77
CA GLN A 37 -7.18 -8.04 -4.41
C GLN A 37 -6.04 -8.92 -3.89
N LYS A 38 -6.11 -10.24 -4.12
CA LYS A 38 -5.02 -11.19 -3.81
C LYS A 38 -3.73 -10.83 -4.53
N GLY A 39 -3.81 -10.50 -5.82
CA GLY A 39 -2.65 -10.07 -6.62
C GLY A 39 -2.02 -8.76 -6.12
N VAL A 40 -2.83 -7.77 -5.74
CA VAL A 40 -2.31 -6.54 -5.13
C VAL A 40 -1.64 -6.83 -3.79
N MET A 41 -2.25 -7.69 -2.95
CA MET A 41 -1.66 -8.04 -1.66
C MET A 41 -0.27 -8.68 -1.82
N GLU A 42 -0.13 -9.59 -2.79
CA GLU A 42 1.16 -10.18 -3.11
C GLU A 42 2.20 -9.14 -3.56
N LEU A 43 1.81 -8.18 -4.41
CA LEU A 43 2.69 -7.10 -4.84
C LEU A 43 3.08 -6.15 -3.69
N LEU A 44 2.20 -5.92 -2.71
CA LEU A 44 2.53 -5.12 -1.54
C LEU A 44 3.53 -5.86 -0.63
N LEU A 45 3.39 -7.18 -0.50
CA LEU A 45 4.22 -8.02 0.37
C LEU A 45 5.55 -8.46 -0.28
N ILE A 46 5.67 -8.35 -1.62
CA ILE A 46 6.84 -8.82 -2.37
C ILE A 46 8.15 -8.27 -1.79
N ASN A 47 8.19 -6.97 -1.50
CA ASN A 47 9.34 -6.25 -0.96
C ASN A 47 9.16 -5.84 0.52
N HIS A 48 8.01 -6.13 1.14
CA HIS A 48 7.81 -5.84 2.57
C HIS A 48 8.63 -6.83 3.42
N PRO A 49 9.33 -6.37 4.47
CA PRO A 49 10.16 -7.22 5.30
C PRO A 49 9.32 -8.13 6.20
N LEU A 50 9.91 -9.23 6.67
CA LEU A 50 9.31 -10.15 7.65
C LEU A 50 9.53 -9.64 9.09
N ASP A 51 9.31 -8.35 9.29
CA ASP A 51 9.65 -7.63 10.53
C ASP A 51 8.46 -7.57 11.52
N CYS A 52 7.33 -8.23 11.24
CA CYS A 52 6.12 -8.14 12.08
C CYS A 52 6.38 -8.33 13.59
N PRO A 53 7.24 -9.24 14.05
CA PRO A 53 7.53 -9.40 15.49
C PRO A 53 8.25 -8.22 16.15
N VAL A 54 8.98 -7.41 15.36
CA VAL A 54 9.75 -6.25 15.82
C VAL A 54 9.17 -4.92 15.31
N CYS A 55 8.04 -4.98 14.61
CA CYS A 55 7.31 -3.84 14.10
C CYS A 55 6.44 -3.27 15.22
N ASP A 56 6.55 -1.96 15.46
CA ASP A 56 5.73 -1.21 16.41
C ASP A 56 4.24 -1.26 16.07
N LYS A 57 3.90 -1.47 14.80
CA LYS A 57 2.53 -1.67 14.31
C LYS A 57 2.09 -3.13 14.28
N GLY A 58 2.92 -4.09 14.71
CA GLY A 58 2.52 -5.50 14.78
C GLY A 58 1.26 -5.68 15.62
N GLY A 59 0.26 -6.38 15.08
CA GLY A 59 -1.04 -6.59 15.74
C GLY A 59 -2.11 -5.53 15.44
N GLU A 60 -1.70 -4.29 15.13
CA GLU A 60 -2.62 -3.21 14.71
C GLU A 60 -2.45 -2.80 13.24
N CYS A 61 -1.52 -3.42 12.52
CA CYS A 61 -1.15 -3.04 11.17
C CYS A 61 -2.29 -3.36 10.17
N PRO A 62 -2.83 -2.37 9.43
CA PRO A 62 -3.84 -2.62 8.42
C PRO A 62 -3.36 -3.55 7.30
N LEU A 63 -2.07 -3.51 6.95
CA LEU A 63 -1.51 -4.42 5.94
C LEU A 63 -1.57 -5.87 6.44
N GLN A 64 -1.21 -6.12 7.71
CA GLN A 64 -1.29 -7.44 8.31
C GLN A 64 -2.73 -7.97 8.31
N ASN A 65 -3.70 -7.15 8.73
CA ASN A 65 -5.11 -7.54 8.77
C ASN A 65 -5.67 -7.87 7.38
N GLN A 66 -5.27 -7.10 6.36
CA GLN A 66 -5.66 -7.36 4.98
C GLN A 66 -4.97 -8.60 4.41
N ALA A 67 -3.69 -8.82 4.74
CA ALA A 67 -2.96 -10.03 4.35
C ALA A 67 -3.58 -11.30 4.96
N MET A 68 -4.00 -11.25 6.22
CA MET A 68 -4.64 -12.40 6.89
C MET A 68 -6.03 -12.72 6.32
N SER A 69 -6.77 -11.71 5.85
CA SER A 69 -8.13 -11.89 5.34
C SER A 69 -8.19 -12.21 3.84
N HIS A 70 -7.28 -11.63 3.04
CA HIS A 70 -7.34 -11.68 1.58
C HIS A 70 -5.98 -11.96 0.92
N GLY A 71 -4.92 -12.24 1.69
CA GLY A 71 -3.60 -12.63 1.18
C GLY A 71 -3.44 -14.15 1.01
N GLY A 72 -2.37 -14.54 0.32
CA GLY A 72 -1.92 -15.93 0.28
C GLY A 72 -1.13 -16.28 1.54
N ALA A 73 -1.17 -17.55 1.97
CA ALA A 73 -0.40 -18.03 3.10
C ALA A 73 1.12 -18.00 2.82
N ASP A 74 1.51 -18.30 1.59
CA ASP A 74 2.89 -18.41 1.16
C ASP A 74 3.25 -17.34 0.11
N SER A 75 4.50 -16.87 0.18
CA SER A 75 5.08 -16.00 -0.85
C SER A 75 5.60 -16.85 -2.01
N ARG A 76 5.28 -16.46 -3.24
CA ARG A 76 5.91 -17.02 -4.45
C ARG A 76 7.21 -16.31 -4.83
N PHE A 77 7.55 -15.23 -4.13
CA PHE A 77 8.75 -14.46 -4.37
C PHE A 77 9.93 -15.04 -3.59
N GLU A 78 10.90 -15.57 -4.33
CA GLU A 78 12.16 -16.13 -3.81
C GLU A 78 13.36 -15.18 -4.02
N GLY A 79 13.14 -14.02 -4.64
CA GLY A 79 14.19 -13.06 -4.92
C GLY A 79 14.68 -12.29 -3.69
N LYS A 80 15.74 -11.52 -3.87
CA LYS A 80 16.22 -10.61 -2.83
C LYS A 80 15.26 -9.42 -2.71
N LYS A 81 14.70 -9.23 -1.51
CA LYS A 81 13.91 -8.03 -1.17
C LYS A 81 14.81 -6.80 -1.18
N ARG A 82 14.26 -5.66 -1.59
CA ARG A 82 14.97 -4.37 -1.53
C ARG A 82 15.30 -3.99 -0.09
N THR A 83 16.41 -3.29 0.09
CA THR A 83 16.87 -2.80 1.39
C THR A 83 17.16 -1.32 1.33
N PHE A 84 16.92 -0.62 2.43
CA PHE A 84 17.19 0.81 2.58
C PHE A 84 17.90 1.09 3.90
N GLU A 85 18.53 2.26 3.99
CA GLU A 85 19.01 2.78 5.26
C GLU A 85 17.83 3.04 6.20
N LYS A 86 17.94 2.54 7.44
CA LYS A 86 16.94 2.61 8.51
C LYS A 86 17.63 2.66 9.89
N PRO A 87 17.11 3.43 10.86
CA PRO A 87 15.97 4.35 10.78
C PRO A 87 16.35 5.72 10.17
N VAL A 88 15.48 6.31 9.34
CA VAL A 88 15.67 7.67 8.81
C VAL A 88 14.86 8.67 9.64
N PRO A 89 15.49 9.64 10.34
CA PRO A 89 14.75 10.66 11.06
C PRO A 89 14.15 11.66 10.08
N ILE A 90 12.81 11.74 10.02
CA ILE A 90 12.11 12.82 9.28
C ILE A 90 11.67 13.93 10.22
N SER A 91 11.68 13.73 11.54
CA SER A 91 11.55 14.79 12.53
C SER A 91 12.14 14.31 13.85
N THR A 92 12.08 15.15 14.89
CA THR A 92 12.45 14.75 16.25
C THR A 92 11.52 13.70 16.86
N GLN A 93 10.35 13.45 16.26
CA GLN A 93 9.32 12.54 16.76
C GLN A 93 9.05 11.35 15.84
N VAL A 94 9.44 11.42 14.56
CA VAL A 94 9.07 10.42 13.56
C VAL A 94 10.31 9.85 12.88
N LEU A 95 10.46 8.53 13.03
CA LEU A 95 11.45 7.72 12.33
C LEU A 95 10.76 6.98 11.18
N LEU A 96 11.36 7.06 9.99
CA LEU A 96 10.88 6.41 8.79
C LEU A 96 11.67 5.13 8.52
N ASP A 97 10.95 4.00 8.48
CA ASP A 97 11.43 2.76 7.91
C ASP A 97 10.85 2.59 6.50
N ARG A 98 11.70 2.78 5.49
CA ARG A 98 11.32 2.72 4.07
C ARG A 98 11.07 1.30 3.56
N GLU A 99 11.59 0.28 4.25
CA GLU A 99 11.34 -1.11 3.88
C GLU A 99 9.92 -1.53 4.27
N ARG A 100 9.41 -1.03 5.41
CA ARG A 100 8.02 -1.27 5.85
C ARG A 100 6.98 -0.46 5.05
N CYS A 101 7.40 0.62 4.38
CA CYS A 101 6.51 1.50 3.63
C CYS A 101 6.00 0.85 2.33
N VAL A 102 4.68 0.79 2.17
CA VAL A 102 4.01 0.29 0.95
C VAL A 102 3.72 1.37 -0.09
N LEU A 103 4.31 2.55 0.05
CA LEU A 103 4.20 3.67 -0.91
C LEU A 103 2.76 4.12 -1.20
N CYS A 104 1.85 4.04 -0.22
CA CYS A 104 0.45 4.45 -0.38
C CYS A 104 0.23 5.98 -0.51
N ALA A 105 1.31 6.77 -0.39
CA ALA A 105 1.31 8.23 -0.43
C ALA A 105 0.40 8.93 0.60
N ARG A 106 -0.08 8.22 1.64
CA ARG A 106 -0.92 8.83 2.68
C ARG A 106 -0.16 9.89 3.48
N CYS A 107 1.07 9.61 3.86
CA CYS A 107 1.91 10.54 4.62
C CYS A 107 2.26 11.79 3.82
N THR A 108 2.68 11.65 2.55
CA THR A 108 3.04 12.81 1.69
C THR A 108 1.83 13.69 1.40
N ARG A 109 0.65 13.10 1.14
CA ARG A 109 -0.60 13.87 1.03
C ARG A 109 -0.98 14.57 2.32
N PHE A 110 -0.83 13.91 3.47
CA PHE A 110 -1.11 14.53 4.77
C PHE A 110 -0.16 15.72 5.05
N SER A 111 1.14 15.54 4.81
CA SER A 111 2.16 16.59 4.96
C SER A 111 1.78 17.84 4.16
N ASN A 112 1.41 17.65 2.89
CA ASN A 112 1.06 18.74 1.99
C ASN A 112 -0.33 19.35 2.29
N GLN A 113 -1.36 18.52 2.42
CA GLN A 113 -2.77 18.98 2.43
C GLN A 113 -3.30 19.34 3.82
N VAL A 114 -2.74 18.76 4.88
CA VAL A 114 -3.26 18.90 6.25
C VAL A 114 -2.27 19.60 7.16
N ALA A 115 -1.02 19.14 7.20
CA ALA A 115 0.01 19.81 7.99
C ALA A 115 0.43 21.15 7.36
N GLY A 116 0.31 21.28 6.02
CA GLY A 116 0.71 22.48 5.28
C GLY A 116 2.22 22.66 5.18
N ASP A 117 2.99 21.61 5.47
CA ASP A 117 4.44 21.59 5.46
C ASP A 117 4.89 20.39 4.59
N PRO A 118 5.29 20.62 3.32
CA PRO A 118 5.64 19.57 2.38
C PRO A 118 7.04 18.98 2.63
N MET A 119 7.33 18.61 3.88
CA MET A 119 8.64 18.09 4.29
C MET A 119 9.03 16.76 3.63
N ILE A 120 8.04 15.93 3.26
CA ILE A 120 8.27 14.60 2.67
C ILE A 120 7.53 14.39 1.36
N GLU A 121 8.18 13.72 0.42
CA GLU A 121 7.65 13.42 -0.91
C GLU A 121 8.03 12.01 -1.39
N LEU A 122 7.52 11.62 -2.56
CA LEU A 122 7.93 10.40 -3.25
C LEU A 122 9.09 10.72 -4.19
N ILE A 123 10.29 10.31 -3.81
CA ILE A 123 11.51 10.45 -4.62
C ILE A 123 11.81 9.14 -5.35
N GLU A 124 12.73 9.21 -6.31
CA GLU A 124 13.08 8.12 -7.22
C GLU A 124 11.89 7.63 -8.07
N ARG A 125 12.08 6.56 -8.84
CA ARG A 125 11.04 5.99 -9.72
C ARG A 125 11.04 4.47 -9.74
N GLY A 126 9.91 3.88 -10.12
CA GLY A 126 9.76 2.44 -10.27
C GLY A 126 9.99 1.70 -8.95
N ALA A 127 10.72 0.59 -9.00
CA ALA A 127 11.00 -0.24 -7.82
C ALA A 127 11.86 0.46 -6.76
N LEU A 128 12.60 1.52 -7.15
CA LEU A 128 13.44 2.32 -6.26
C LEU A 128 12.67 3.47 -5.60
N GLN A 129 11.41 3.70 -5.99
CA GLN A 129 10.60 4.77 -5.41
C GLN A 129 10.47 4.60 -3.89
N GLN A 130 10.63 5.72 -3.19
CA GLN A 130 10.68 5.76 -1.73
C GLN A 130 10.15 7.10 -1.20
N VAL A 131 9.72 7.11 0.05
CA VAL A 131 9.44 8.36 0.76
C VAL A 131 10.77 8.94 1.23
N GLY A 132 11.01 10.21 0.96
CA GLY A 132 12.20 10.94 1.40
C GLY A 132 11.85 12.38 1.76
N THR A 133 12.80 13.09 2.36
CA THR A 133 12.68 14.55 2.57
C THR A 133 12.82 15.24 1.22
N GLY A 134 11.81 16.01 0.83
CA GLY A 134 11.84 16.79 -0.41
C GLY A 134 12.56 18.13 -0.20
N GLU A 135 13.07 18.71 -1.28
CA GLU A 135 13.32 20.16 -1.33
C GLU A 135 11.97 20.80 -1.68
N GLY A 136 11.25 21.30 -0.68
CA GLY A 136 9.86 21.77 -0.82
C GLY A 136 9.56 22.63 -2.05
#